data_AF-X1CYP9-F1
#
_entry.id   AF-X1CYP9-F1
#
_cell.length_a   1.000
_cell.length_b   1.000
_cell.length_c   1.000
_cell.angle_alpha   90.00
_cell.angle_beta   90.00
_cell.angle_gamma   90.00
#
_symmetry.space_group_name_H-M   'P 1'
#
loop_
_entity.id
_entity.type
_entity.pdbx_description
1 polymer ?
#
loop_
_entity_poly.entity_id
_entity_poly.type
_entity_poly.pdbx_seq_one_letter_code
_entity_poly.pdbx_strand_id
1 'polypeptide(L)' 'MEELKNKLVNWIRQQVEMAGTGGVVFGLSGGIDSSVTAVLCK' A
#
# COMPACT_ATOMS: atom_id res chain seq x y z
N MET A 1 12.22 -4.39 10.86
CA MET A 1 11.15 -3.48 10.38
C MET A 1 11.26 -3.20 8.89
N GLU A 2 12.45 -2.87 8.38
CA GLU A 2 12.66 -2.59 6.96
C GLU A 2 12.25 -3.74 6.03
N GLU A 3 12.54 -4.98 6.43
CA GLU A 3 12.13 -6.18 5.69
C GLU A 3 10.60 -6.31 5.57
N LEU A 4 9.87 -6.05 6.67
CA LEU A 4 8.41 -6.11 6.68
C LEU A 4 7.83 -5.02 5.77
N LYS A 5 8.35 -3.79 5.87
CA LYS A 5 7.96 -2.69 4.99
C LYS A 5 8.11 -3.08 3.52
N ASN A 6 9.27 -3.61 3.14
CA ASN A 6 9.55 -4.00 1.76
C ASN A 6 8.64 -5.15 1.30
N LYS A 7 8.35 -6.12 2.16
CA LYS A 7 7.38 -7.20 1.86
C LYS A 7 5.98 -6.64 1.58
N LEU A 8 5.51 -5.71 2.41
CA LEU A 8 4.18 -5.09 2.24
C LEU A 8 4.10 -4.24 0.97
N VAL A 9 5.11 -3.39 0.73
CA VAL A 9 5.17 -2.56 -0.49
C VAL A 9 5.20 -3.43 -1.74
N ASN A 10 6.01 -4.50 -1.74
CA ASN A 10 6.09 -5.42 -2.89
C ASN A 10 4.77 -6.15 -3.11
N TRP A 11 4.09 -6.57 -2.03
CA TRP A 11 2.78 -7.20 -2.13
C TRP A 11 1.75 -6.25 -2.77
N ILE A 12 1.68 -4.99 -2.33
CA ILE A 12 0.77 -3.98 -2.92
C ILE A 12 1.08 -3.79 -4.41
N ARG A 13 2.35 -3.65 -4.80
CA ARG A 13 2.77 -3.51 -6.20
C ARG A 13 2.35 -4.70 -7.05
N GLN A 14 2.53 -5.92 -6.54
CA GLN A 14 2.07 -7.13 -7.22
C GLN A 14 0.55 -7.13 -7.42
N GLN A 15 -0.23 -6.68 -6.44
CA GLN A 15 -1.69 -6.58 -6.60
C GLN A 15 -2.07 -5.60 -7.72
N VAL A 16 -1.41 -4.44 -7.79
CA VAL A 16 -1.63 -3.44 -8.85
C VAL A 16 -1.25 -3.99 -10.23
N GLU A 17 -0.11 -4.66 -10.33
CA GLU A 17 0.36 -5.30 -11.57
C GLU A 17 -0.60 -6.41 -12.04
N MET A 18 -1.01 -7.31 -11.14
CA MET A 18 -1.96 -8.39 -11.43
C MET A 18 -3.34 -7.86 -11.84
N ALA A 19 -3.76 -6.72 -11.31
CA ALA A 19 -5.00 -6.07 -11.68
C ALA A 19 -4.90 -5.29 -13.01
N GLY A 20 -3.69 -5.08 -13.54
CA GLY A 20 -3.46 -4.28 -14.75
C GLY A 20 -3.83 -2.81 -14.58
N THR A 21 -3.73 -2.26 -13.36
CA THR A 21 -4.13 -0.88 -13.05
C THR A 21 -2.92 0.01 -12.75
N GLY A 22 -3.15 1.32 -12.62
CA GLY A 22 -2.10 2.30 -12.30
C GLY A 22 -1.87 2.53 -10.80
N GLY A 23 -2.65 1.88 -9.92
CA GLY A 23 -2.57 2.11 -8.47
C GLY A 23 -3.79 1.65 -7.69
N VAL A 24 -3.89 2.17 -6.46
CA VAL A 24 -4.95 1.84 -5.49
C VAL A 24 -5.76 3.08 -5.11
N VAL A 25 -7.00 2.87 -4.68
CA VAL A 25 -7.88 3.90 -4.13
C VAL A 25 -8.43 3.41 -2.80
N PHE A 26 -8.31 4.23 -1.75
CA PHE A 26 -8.83 3.94 -0.42
C PHE A 26 -9.15 5.26 0.31
N GLY A 27 -9.97 5.18 1.36
CA GLY A 27 -10.34 6.34 2.17
C GLY A 27 -9.30 6.63 3.26
N LEU A 28 -9.08 7.92 3.52
CA LEU A 28 -8.28 8.40 4.66
C LEU A 28 -9.22 8.86 5.78
N SER A 29 -9.25 8.10 6.89
CA SER A 29 -10.08 8.44 8.05
C SER A 29 -9.37 9.34 9.06
N GLY A 30 -8.04 9.48 8.94
CA GLY A 30 -7.18 10.12 9.94
C GLY A 30 -6.68 9.16 11.03
N GLY A 31 -7.14 7.91 11.03
CA GLY A 31 -6.60 6.84 11.89
C GLY A 31 -5.22 6.37 11.45
N ILE A 32 -4.46 5.79 12.39
CA ILE A 32 -3.11 5.27 12.17
C ILE A 32 -3.08 4.25 11.03
N ASP A 33 -4.08 3.36 10.94
CA ASP A 33 -4.13 2.31 9.92
C ASP A 33 -4.24 2.88 8.51
N SER A 34 -5.17 3.81 8.29
CA SER A 34 -5.34 4.48 6.99
C SER A 34 -4.11 5.33 6.61
N SER A 35 -3.47 5.93 7.62
CA SER A 35 -2.26 6.75 7.42
C SER A 35 -1.05 5.91 7.05
N VAL A 36 -0.82 4.79 7.74
CA VAL A 36 0.26 3.85 7.42
C VAL A 36 0.05 3.22 6.05
N THR A 37 -1.19 2.82 5.73
CA THR A 37 -1.54 2.31 4.39
C THR A 37 -1.19 3.34 3.31
N ALA A 38 -1.53 4.61 3.52
CA ALA A 38 -1.19 5.66 2.56
C ALA A 38 0.31 5.85 2.35
N VAL A 39 1.10 5.77 3.42
CA VAL A 39 2.56 5.86 3.31
C VAL A 39 3.15 4.62 2.62
N LEU A 40 2.58 3.43 2.83
CA LEU A 40 3.02 2.21 2.14
C LEU A 40 2.67 2.22 0.64
N CYS A 41 1.64 2.96 0.23
CA CYS A 41 1.23 3.12 -1.16
C CYS A 41 1.99 4.24 -1.91
N LYS A 42 2.85 5.00 -1.23
CA LYS A 42 3.72 6.03 -1.83
C LYS A 42 5.00 5.41 -2.40
#